data_AF-A0A6P8YKF0-F1
#
_entry.id   AF-A0A6P8YKF0-F1
#
_cell.length_a   1.000
_cell.length_b   1.000
_cell.length_c   1.000
_cell.angle_alpha   90.00
_cell.angle_beta   90.00
_cell.angle_gamma   90.00
#
_symmetry.space_group_name_H-M   'P 1'
#
loop_
_entity.id
_entity.type
_entity.pdbx_description
1 polymer ?
#
loop_
_entity_poly.entity_id
_entity_poly.type
_entity_poly.pdbx_seq_one_letter_code
_entity_poly.pdbx_strand_id
1 'polypeptide(L)'
;MKVLVVLACCIAAAAASGQSAYVEYGVVPDVIDATPAATLEAEYHQPQHAKVRLGNELTPTLSQNRPAISWPTEEGALYTLIMTDPDAPSRANPIRREFLHMLIVNVPGNDIAKGDALFDYIGAGPPKGSGLHRYVLLAYKQPGHIDVDQKTVPSTTFAGRPNFSARKFAASKNLGAPVAGNFFQAQWDEHVEELMKSLKHPVAALQVEYAGGLVVDDGNELTPTQVQHHPTLVTWAAEEGAHYCLICTDFDPPGLELEDPRKNEVIHYMVGNVPGNALHDGEVLFEYIGAGARQGTGLHKYVFLLYKQPGKINFNQERVSKILVSSKTSSSTSTFINMEAHGVVPDIIDVAPAGTVKVAYPSGVAVDNGKELTPRQVKDQPSVTWDAEDGAFYLVVMTDPDAPSRENPTKREVLHYMVGNVPGNDISKGDVLFEYLGSGAPEGTGLHRYVWLVYKQPARIEFNQERVSCRSRKGRLNFSIRKFAAEKQLGQPVAGNLFQAQWDDYVPILQANMLVE
;
A
#
# COMPACT_ATOMS: atom_id res chain seq x y z
N MET A 1 -56.49 8.80 6.22
CA MET A 1 -55.41 8.00 6.84
C MET A 1 -54.89 6.96 5.83
N LYS A 2 -54.27 7.39 4.73
CA LYS A 2 -53.74 6.49 3.66
C LYS A 2 -52.63 7.13 2.81
N VAL A 3 -51.93 8.15 3.33
CA VAL A 3 -50.86 8.88 2.59
C VAL A 3 -49.50 8.82 3.32
N LEU A 4 -49.42 8.20 4.50
CA LEU A 4 -48.18 8.21 5.31
C LEU A 4 -47.31 6.93 5.23
N VAL A 5 -47.70 5.91 4.44
CA VAL A 5 -47.00 4.60 4.44
C VAL A 5 -46.09 4.39 3.21
N VAL A 6 -46.20 5.21 2.17
CA VAL A 6 -45.40 5.04 0.93
C VAL A 6 -44.04 5.76 1.00
N LEU A 7 -43.88 6.77 1.87
CA LEU A 7 -42.62 7.53 1.97
C LEU A 7 -41.54 6.81 2.81
N ALA A 8 -41.93 5.93 3.74
CA ALA A 8 -40.98 5.17 4.56
C ALA A 8 -40.35 3.97 3.81
N CYS A 9 -41.02 3.44 2.79
CA CYS A 9 -40.53 2.28 2.04
C CYS A 9 -39.44 2.64 1.01
N CYS A 10 -39.47 3.88 0.47
CA CYS A 10 -38.46 4.35 -0.48
C CYS A 10 -37.13 4.76 0.18
N ILE A 11 -37.16 5.23 1.43
CA ILE A 11 -35.96 5.60 2.19
C ILE A 11 -35.17 4.33 2.61
N ALA A 12 -35.86 3.25 2.95
CA ALA A 12 -35.23 1.98 3.32
C ALA A 12 -34.55 1.27 2.14
N ALA A 13 -35.09 1.38 0.91
CA ALA A 13 -34.51 0.76 -0.28
C ALA A 13 -33.21 1.45 -0.75
N ALA A 14 -33.12 2.78 -0.61
CA ALA A 14 -31.90 3.54 -0.95
C ALA A 14 -30.77 3.36 0.08
N ALA A 15 -31.10 3.22 1.36
CA ALA A 15 -30.12 2.91 2.40
C ALA A 15 -29.52 1.49 2.25
N ALA A 16 -30.34 0.52 1.80
CA ALA A 16 -29.88 -0.85 1.53
C ALA A 16 -28.98 -0.95 0.28
N SER A 17 -29.22 -0.13 -0.76
CA SER A 17 -28.36 -0.10 -1.96
C SER A 17 -27.03 0.65 -1.76
N GLY A 18 -26.98 1.60 -0.82
CA GLY A 18 -25.74 2.33 -0.52
C GLY A 18 -24.72 1.45 0.21
N GLN A 19 -25.18 0.64 1.17
CA GLN A 19 -24.32 -0.24 1.96
C GLN A 19 -23.64 -1.33 1.11
N SER A 20 -24.31 -1.82 0.06
CA SER A 20 -23.73 -2.80 -0.86
C SER A 20 -22.60 -2.21 -1.69
N ALA A 21 -22.74 -0.97 -2.20
CA ALA A 21 -21.76 -0.38 -3.13
C ALA A 21 -20.37 -0.19 -2.49
N TYR A 22 -20.28 0.30 -1.26
CA TYR A 22 -18.96 0.46 -0.61
C TYR A 22 -18.21 -0.86 -0.44
N VAL A 23 -18.92 -1.94 -0.15
CA VAL A 23 -18.33 -3.28 0.00
C VAL A 23 -18.03 -3.90 -1.36
N GLU A 24 -18.97 -3.79 -2.32
CA GLU A 24 -18.85 -4.31 -3.68
C GLU A 24 -17.63 -3.73 -4.40
N TYR A 25 -17.44 -2.41 -4.31
CA TYR A 25 -16.29 -1.74 -4.92
C TYR A 25 -15.03 -1.80 -4.04
N GLY A 26 -15.07 -2.45 -2.88
CA GLY A 26 -13.94 -2.62 -1.97
C GLY A 26 -13.52 -1.36 -1.22
N VAL A 27 -14.27 -0.26 -1.29
CA VAL A 27 -13.99 0.95 -0.49
C VAL A 27 -14.02 0.61 1.01
N VAL A 28 -14.93 -0.28 1.39
CA VAL A 28 -14.82 -1.11 2.59
C VAL A 28 -14.26 -2.47 2.16
N PRO A 29 -13.12 -2.94 2.71
CA PRO A 29 -12.35 -2.37 3.82
C PRO A 29 -11.18 -1.46 3.40
N ASP A 30 -10.92 -1.24 2.11
CA ASP A 30 -9.63 -0.71 1.64
C ASP A 30 -9.33 0.72 2.14
N VAL A 31 -10.35 1.55 2.34
CA VAL A 31 -10.22 2.98 2.73
C VAL A 31 -10.87 3.26 4.09
N ILE A 32 -12.04 2.66 4.35
CA ILE A 32 -12.84 2.89 5.57
C ILE A 32 -13.34 1.56 6.17
N ASP A 33 -13.61 1.53 7.48
CA ASP A 33 -14.05 0.30 8.19
C ASP A 33 -15.55 0.01 8.06
N ALA A 34 -16.34 1.05 7.79
CA ALA A 34 -17.79 0.96 7.73
C ALA A 34 -18.35 1.98 6.74
N THR A 35 -19.49 1.65 6.16
CA THR A 35 -20.27 2.54 5.30
C THR A 35 -20.64 3.83 6.06
N PRO A 36 -20.42 5.02 5.48
CA PRO A 36 -20.86 6.28 6.07
C PRO A 36 -22.38 6.32 6.26
N ALA A 37 -22.86 7.02 7.30
CA ALA A 37 -24.30 7.06 7.62
C ALA A 37 -25.14 7.84 6.60
N ALA A 38 -24.51 8.73 5.82
CA ALA A 38 -25.16 9.55 4.81
C ALA A 38 -24.38 9.59 3.49
N THR A 39 -25.07 9.99 2.42
CA THR A 39 -24.44 10.28 1.13
C THR A 39 -23.88 11.70 1.13
N LEU A 40 -22.65 11.84 0.65
CA LEU A 40 -22.05 13.12 0.28
C LEU A 40 -22.44 13.44 -1.17
N GLU A 41 -23.14 14.54 -1.38
CA GLU A 41 -23.54 14.99 -2.72
C GLU A 41 -22.35 15.71 -3.37
N ALA A 42 -21.91 15.23 -4.53
CA ALA A 42 -20.84 15.85 -5.31
C ALA A 42 -21.27 15.98 -6.78
N GLU A 43 -21.21 17.21 -7.29
CA GLU A 43 -21.60 17.54 -8.66
C GLU A 43 -20.50 18.37 -9.35
N TYR A 44 -19.99 17.86 -10.46
CA TYR A 44 -19.13 18.57 -11.37
C TYR A 44 -20.00 19.42 -12.29
N HIS A 45 -19.64 20.70 -12.48
CA HIS A 45 -20.38 21.62 -13.34
C HIS A 45 -19.61 22.02 -14.60
N GLN A 46 -18.30 21.80 -14.63
CA GLN A 46 -17.39 22.17 -15.71
C GLN A 46 -16.39 21.04 -15.94
N PRO A 47 -16.16 20.61 -17.20
CA PRO A 47 -16.64 21.21 -18.44
C PRO A 47 -18.10 20.86 -18.77
N GLN A 48 -18.67 19.82 -18.14
CA GLN A 48 -20.07 19.42 -18.28
C GLN A 48 -20.64 19.02 -16.92
N HIS A 49 -21.98 19.01 -16.81
CA HIS A 49 -22.64 18.58 -15.59
C HIS A 49 -22.52 17.07 -15.41
N ALA A 50 -21.97 16.63 -14.28
CA ALA A 50 -21.89 15.22 -13.93
C ALA A 50 -22.04 15.04 -12.41
N LYS A 51 -22.81 14.03 -12.01
CA LYS A 51 -23.08 13.73 -10.60
C LYS A 51 -22.36 12.46 -10.18
N VAL A 52 -21.73 12.50 -9.01
CA VAL A 52 -21.11 11.33 -8.37
C VAL A 52 -22.20 10.44 -7.75
N ARG A 53 -22.18 9.15 -8.06
CA ARG A 53 -23.18 8.14 -7.70
C ARG A 53 -22.50 6.79 -7.41
N LEU A 54 -21.98 6.63 -6.20
CA LEU A 54 -21.52 5.36 -5.60
C LEU A 54 -20.93 4.35 -6.60
N GLY A 55 -19.87 4.76 -7.29
CA GLY A 55 -19.10 3.90 -8.21
C GLY A 55 -19.36 4.11 -9.70
N ASN A 56 -20.24 5.04 -10.09
CA ASN A 56 -20.37 5.39 -11.51
C ASN A 56 -19.04 5.87 -12.10
N GLU A 57 -18.86 5.69 -13.40
CA GLU A 57 -17.68 6.17 -14.10
C GLU A 57 -17.82 7.66 -14.45
N LEU A 58 -16.80 8.45 -14.13
CA LEU A 58 -16.62 9.82 -14.61
C LEU A 58 -15.23 9.92 -15.25
N THR A 59 -15.11 10.63 -16.37
CA THR A 59 -13.81 10.78 -17.02
C THR A 59 -12.93 11.80 -16.27
N PRO A 60 -11.60 11.70 -16.38
CA PRO A 60 -10.69 12.73 -15.88
C PRO A 60 -11.05 14.13 -16.37
N THR A 61 -11.43 14.28 -17.65
CA THR A 61 -11.94 15.54 -18.22
C THR A 61 -13.14 16.09 -17.44
N LEU A 62 -14.12 15.27 -17.05
CA LEU A 62 -15.28 15.71 -16.28
C LEU A 62 -14.91 16.11 -14.85
N SER A 63 -13.91 15.44 -14.28
CA SER A 63 -13.46 15.65 -12.91
C SER A 63 -12.33 16.69 -12.75
N GLN A 64 -11.96 17.41 -13.81
CA GLN A 64 -10.79 18.28 -13.79
C GLN A 64 -10.90 19.46 -12.80
N ASN A 65 -12.12 19.94 -12.53
CA ASN A 65 -12.39 21.03 -11.60
C ASN A 65 -13.05 20.51 -10.33
N ARG A 66 -12.76 21.13 -9.17
CA ARG A 66 -13.36 20.73 -7.88
C ARG A 66 -14.90 20.72 -7.99
N PRO A 67 -15.59 19.63 -7.60
CA PRO A 67 -17.04 19.58 -7.65
C PRO A 67 -17.67 20.49 -6.60
N ALA A 68 -18.93 20.87 -6.80
CA ALA A 68 -19.78 21.38 -5.73
C ALA A 68 -20.11 20.22 -4.80
N ILE A 69 -19.78 20.35 -3.51
CA ILE A 69 -19.91 19.28 -2.53
C ILE A 69 -20.81 19.73 -1.38
N SER A 70 -21.72 18.87 -0.93
CA SER A 70 -22.51 19.08 0.28
C SER A 70 -22.81 17.77 1.00
N TRP A 71 -23.05 17.84 2.30
CA TRP A 71 -23.45 16.71 3.14
C TRP A 71 -24.37 17.22 4.27
N PRO A 72 -25.07 16.32 5.00
CA PRO A 72 -25.84 16.70 6.18
C PRO A 72 -24.94 17.26 7.28
N THR A 73 -25.32 18.40 7.86
CA THR A 73 -24.53 19.12 8.87
C THR A 73 -25.31 19.32 10.16
N GLU A 74 -24.55 19.48 11.24
CA GLU A 74 -25.04 19.92 12.55
C GLU A 74 -24.65 21.39 12.78
N GLU A 75 -25.53 22.13 13.44
CA GLU A 75 -25.32 23.54 13.73
C GLU A 75 -24.04 23.77 14.55
N GLY A 76 -23.19 24.69 14.08
CA GLY A 76 -21.92 25.03 14.74
C GLY A 76 -20.81 23.98 14.63
N ALA A 77 -21.04 22.83 13.99
CA ALA A 77 -20.03 21.79 13.85
C ALA A 77 -19.01 22.11 12.74
N LEU A 78 -17.77 21.68 12.97
CA LEU A 78 -16.67 21.71 11.99
C LEU A 78 -16.48 20.34 11.35
N TYR A 79 -16.06 20.33 10.09
CA TYR A 79 -15.89 19.11 9.31
C TYR A 79 -14.52 19.06 8.62
N THR A 80 -14.02 17.85 8.43
CA THR A 80 -12.89 17.54 7.55
C THR A 80 -13.43 16.87 6.29
N LEU A 81 -12.98 17.32 5.13
CA LEU A 81 -13.29 16.76 3.81
C LEU A 81 -12.02 16.16 3.18
N ILE A 82 -12.11 14.90 2.75
CA ILE A 82 -11.02 14.16 2.11
C ILE A 82 -11.50 13.63 0.75
N MET A 83 -10.67 13.76 -0.28
CA MET A 83 -10.80 13.01 -1.52
C MET A 83 -9.52 12.22 -1.79
N THR A 84 -9.63 10.91 -2.02
CA THR A 84 -8.45 10.04 -2.14
C THR A 84 -8.65 8.89 -3.14
N ASP A 85 -7.54 8.41 -3.70
CA ASP A 85 -7.47 7.29 -4.66
C ASP A 85 -6.66 6.13 -4.06
N PRO A 86 -7.29 5.00 -3.66
CA PRO A 86 -6.61 3.85 -3.11
C PRO A 86 -5.93 2.98 -4.17
N ASP A 87 -6.10 3.29 -5.45
CA ASP A 87 -5.67 2.45 -6.57
C ASP A 87 -4.41 3.00 -7.24
N ALA A 88 -3.76 4.06 -6.76
CA ALA A 88 -2.57 4.62 -7.39
C ALA A 88 -1.32 3.71 -7.26
N PRO A 89 -0.51 3.49 -8.33
CA PRO A 89 -0.71 3.91 -9.72
C PRO A 89 -1.60 2.98 -10.56
N SER A 90 -1.92 1.77 -10.07
CA SER A 90 -2.99 0.93 -10.60
C SER A 90 -3.58 0.06 -9.50
N ARG A 91 -4.87 -0.30 -9.61
CA ARG A 91 -5.53 -1.16 -8.62
C ARG A 91 -4.85 -2.53 -8.46
N ALA A 92 -4.25 -3.03 -9.55
CA ALA A 92 -3.50 -4.29 -9.56
C ALA A 92 -2.17 -4.18 -8.79
N ASN A 93 -1.52 -3.01 -8.81
CA ASN A 93 -0.25 -2.76 -8.12
C ASN A 93 -0.24 -1.39 -7.42
N PRO A 94 -1.01 -1.21 -6.33
CA PRO A 94 -1.30 0.11 -5.77
C PRO A 94 -0.20 0.58 -4.80
N ILE A 95 1.05 0.64 -5.26
CA ILE A 95 2.24 0.96 -4.46
C ILE A 95 2.29 2.41 -3.94
N ARG A 96 1.39 3.30 -4.42
CA ARG A 96 1.28 4.71 -4.02
C ARG A 96 0.01 5.00 -3.22
N ARG A 97 -0.74 3.97 -2.85
CA ARG A 97 -2.01 4.14 -2.16
C ARG A 97 -1.85 4.72 -0.75
N GLU A 98 -2.79 5.51 -0.27
CA GLU A 98 -3.79 6.23 -1.05
C GLU A 98 -3.13 7.48 -1.65
N PHE A 99 -3.53 7.90 -2.85
CA PHE A 99 -3.13 9.19 -3.39
C PHE A 99 -4.13 10.27 -2.94
N LEU A 100 -3.63 11.35 -2.33
CA LEU A 100 -4.46 12.43 -1.82
C LEU A 100 -4.80 13.48 -2.89
N HIS A 101 -6.08 13.55 -3.26
CA HIS A 101 -6.59 14.52 -4.23
C HIS A 101 -7.00 15.84 -3.59
N MET A 102 -7.54 15.81 -2.37
CA MET A 102 -7.98 17.00 -1.65
C MET A 102 -8.06 16.73 -0.14
N LEU A 103 -7.63 17.68 0.68
CA LEU A 103 -7.81 17.67 2.14
C LEU A 103 -8.11 19.07 2.65
N ILE A 104 -9.28 19.25 3.26
CA ILE A 104 -9.72 20.52 3.84
C ILE A 104 -10.23 20.23 5.25
N VAL A 105 -9.73 20.95 6.25
CA VAL A 105 -10.17 20.84 7.65
C VAL A 105 -10.91 22.10 8.08
N ASN A 106 -11.51 22.08 9.27
CA ASN A 106 -12.21 23.22 9.87
C ASN A 106 -13.31 23.82 8.97
N VAL A 107 -13.97 22.99 8.15
CA VAL A 107 -15.08 23.44 7.31
C VAL A 107 -16.31 23.69 8.21
N PRO A 108 -16.80 24.94 8.35
CA PRO A 108 -17.99 25.22 9.14
C PRO A 108 -19.24 24.73 8.39
N GLY A 109 -19.93 23.73 8.95
CA GLY A 109 -21.00 23.04 8.25
C GLY A 109 -20.51 22.42 6.95
N ASN A 110 -20.96 22.94 5.81
CA ASN A 110 -20.54 22.54 4.46
C ASN A 110 -20.03 23.74 3.63
N ASP A 111 -19.69 24.85 4.28
CA ASP A 111 -19.11 26.02 3.63
C ASP A 111 -17.60 25.82 3.40
N ILE A 112 -17.29 24.99 2.40
CA ILE A 112 -15.92 24.55 2.08
C ILE A 112 -14.96 25.73 1.83
N ALA A 113 -15.48 26.86 1.35
CA ALA A 113 -14.68 28.06 1.09
C ALA A 113 -14.11 28.70 2.37
N LYS A 114 -14.69 28.38 3.54
CA LYS A 114 -14.22 28.86 4.86
C LYS A 114 -13.36 27.85 5.61
N GLY A 115 -13.13 26.66 5.05
CA GLY A 115 -12.23 25.67 5.65
C GLY A 115 -10.76 25.97 5.38
N ASP A 116 -9.88 25.36 6.16
CA ASP A 116 -8.44 25.42 5.98
C ASP A 116 -8.00 24.32 5.01
N ALA A 117 -7.68 24.73 3.78
CA ALA A 117 -7.17 23.82 2.76
C ALA A 117 -5.74 23.40 3.10
N LEU A 118 -5.53 22.10 3.32
CA LEU A 118 -4.21 21.52 3.51
C LEU A 118 -3.62 21.02 2.19
N PHE A 119 -4.48 20.42 1.36
CA PHE A 119 -4.14 20.01 0.00
C PHE A 119 -5.24 20.49 -0.94
N ASP A 120 -4.86 21.34 -1.90
CA ASP A 120 -5.76 21.78 -2.96
C ASP A 120 -6.17 20.60 -3.85
N TYR A 121 -7.34 20.76 -4.46
CA TYR A 121 -7.96 19.77 -5.33
C TYR A 121 -7.12 19.48 -6.58
N ILE A 122 -6.91 18.19 -6.84
CA ILE A 122 -6.44 17.65 -8.11
C ILE A 122 -7.52 16.71 -8.66
N GLY A 123 -7.85 16.83 -9.95
CA GLY A 123 -8.81 15.94 -10.61
C GLY A 123 -8.34 14.49 -10.70
N ALA A 124 -9.18 13.60 -11.23
CA ALA A 124 -8.75 12.24 -11.50
C ALA A 124 -7.60 12.23 -12.51
N GLY A 125 -6.59 11.38 -12.29
CA GLY A 125 -5.39 11.28 -13.13
C GLY A 125 -4.84 9.86 -13.24
N PRO A 126 -5.67 8.85 -13.54
CA PRO A 126 -5.20 7.46 -13.62
C PRO A 126 -4.26 7.29 -14.84
N PRO A 127 -3.10 6.61 -14.69
CA PRO A 127 -2.18 6.38 -15.80
C PRO A 127 -2.80 5.60 -16.95
N LYS A 128 -2.30 5.81 -18.17
CA LYS A 128 -2.75 5.04 -19.35
C LYS A 128 -2.49 3.54 -19.14
N GLY A 129 -3.53 2.73 -19.34
CA GLY A 129 -3.45 1.26 -19.17
C GLY A 129 -3.56 0.76 -17.72
N SER A 130 -3.71 1.64 -16.73
CA SER A 130 -3.89 1.24 -15.31
C SER A 130 -5.29 0.72 -14.97
N GLY A 131 -6.27 0.95 -15.86
CA GLY A 131 -7.68 0.60 -15.66
C GLY A 131 -8.45 1.65 -14.85
N LEU A 132 -9.54 1.21 -14.21
CA LEU A 132 -10.38 2.07 -13.38
C LEU A 132 -9.80 2.23 -11.97
N HIS A 133 -9.67 3.48 -11.54
CA HIS A 133 -9.32 3.89 -10.18
C HIS A 133 -10.56 4.40 -9.44
N ARG A 134 -10.63 4.17 -8.14
CA ARG A 134 -11.71 4.63 -7.25
C ARG A 134 -11.36 5.98 -6.65
N TYR A 135 -12.21 6.98 -6.82
CA TYR A 135 -12.03 8.30 -6.21
C TYR A 135 -13.05 8.48 -5.09
N VAL A 136 -12.57 8.34 -3.85
CA VAL A 136 -13.41 8.28 -2.65
C VAL A 136 -13.46 9.64 -1.96
N LEU A 137 -14.68 10.16 -1.76
CA LEU A 137 -14.96 11.41 -1.04
C LEU A 137 -15.53 11.09 0.34
N LEU A 138 -14.95 11.67 1.39
CA LEU A 138 -15.31 11.42 2.78
C LEU A 138 -15.45 12.73 3.55
N ALA A 139 -16.54 12.89 4.29
CA ALA A 139 -16.72 13.96 5.26
C ALA A 139 -16.73 13.39 6.69
N TYR A 140 -15.94 13.99 7.56
CA TYR A 140 -15.83 13.64 8.97
C TYR A 140 -16.24 14.83 9.84
N LYS A 141 -17.02 14.59 10.89
CA LYS A 141 -17.29 15.60 11.90
C LYS A 141 -16.08 15.72 12.83
N GLN A 142 -15.62 16.93 13.06
CA GLN A 142 -14.50 17.17 13.98
C GLN A 142 -14.98 17.27 15.43
N PRO A 143 -14.21 16.80 16.40
CA PRO A 143 -14.50 17.01 17.83
C PRO A 143 -14.30 18.48 18.25
N GLY A 144 -13.59 19.27 17.45
CA GLY A 144 -13.29 20.68 17.67
C GLY A 144 -12.49 21.26 16.51
N HIS A 145 -11.94 22.46 16.70
CA HIS A 145 -11.02 23.07 15.76
C HIS A 145 -9.71 22.26 15.68
N ILE A 146 -9.15 22.11 14.49
CA ILE A 146 -7.86 21.45 14.25
C ILE A 146 -6.83 22.52 13.93
N ASP A 147 -5.80 22.64 14.77
CA ASP A 147 -4.73 23.58 14.50
C ASP A 147 -3.87 23.11 13.33
N VAL A 148 -3.57 24.04 12.43
CA VAL A 148 -2.89 23.81 11.16
C VAL A 148 -1.72 24.76 11.00
N ASP A 149 -0.51 24.23 11.22
CA ASP A 149 0.73 24.99 11.10
C ASP A 149 1.37 24.88 9.70
N GLN A 150 0.82 24.01 8.84
CA GLN A 150 1.35 23.76 7.51
C GLN A 150 0.76 24.70 6.46
N LYS A 151 1.58 25.07 5.47
CA LYS A 151 1.09 25.78 4.28
C LYS A 151 0.32 24.82 3.38
N THR A 152 -0.72 25.35 2.73
CA THR A 152 -1.48 24.61 1.71
C THR A 152 -0.58 24.08 0.61
N VAL A 153 -0.68 22.79 0.32
CA VAL A 153 -0.02 22.15 -0.82
C VAL A 153 -0.85 22.44 -2.08
N PRO A 154 -0.29 23.11 -3.09
CA PRO A 154 -1.05 23.55 -4.26
C PRO A 154 -1.49 22.38 -5.15
N SER A 155 -2.48 22.63 -6.01
CA SER A 155 -2.97 21.66 -7.00
C SER A 155 -1.97 21.37 -8.12
N THR A 156 -0.87 22.13 -8.18
CA THR A 156 0.16 21.99 -9.20
C THR A 156 1.29 21.08 -8.75
N THR A 157 1.11 20.19 -7.77
CA THR A 157 2.23 19.37 -7.29
C THR A 157 1.86 18.01 -6.72
N PHE A 158 2.77 17.06 -6.89
CA PHE A 158 2.69 15.69 -6.38
C PHE A 158 3.17 15.51 -4.93
N ALA A 159 3.88 16.49 -4.35
CA ALA A 159 4.51 16.35 -3.03
C ALA A 159 3.47 16.02 -1.96
N GLY A 160 3.80 15.03 -1.13
CA GLY A 160 3.00 14.67 0.04
C GLY A 160 1.62 14.07 -0.28
N ARG A 161 1.33 13.77 -1.55
CA ARG A 161 0.05 13.16 -1.97
C ARG A 161 0.09 11.62 -2.00
N PRO A 162 1.13 10.95 -2.53
CA PRO A 162 1.24 9.49 -2.45
C PRO A 162 1.34 9.00 -1.01
N ASN A 163 0.98 7.74 -0.78
CA ASN A 163 1.11 7.04 0.51
C ASN A 163 0.32 7.71 1.64
N PHE A 164 -0.73 8.47 1.30
CA PHE A 164 -1.68 9.00 2.26
C PHE A 164 -2.55 7.87 2.83
N SER A 165 -3.14 8.10 4.00
CA SER A 165 -4.19 7.23 4.51
C SER A 165 -5.26 8.05 5.21
N ALA A 166 -6.47 8.08 4.63
CA ALA A 166 -7.61 8.77 5.22
C ALA A 166 -7.91 8.24 6.62
N ARG A 167 -7.76 6.93 6.81
CA ARG A 167 -7.91 6.25 8.09
C ARG A 167 -6.90 6.73 9.14
N LYS A 168 -5.60 6.76 8.82
CA LYS A 168 -4.56 7.24 9.75
C LYS A 168 -4.78 8.71 10.09
N PHE A 169 -5.15 9.52 9.10
CA PHE A 169 -5.46 10.93 9.33
C PHE A 169 -6.63 11.08 10.31
N ALA A 170 -7.75 10.39 10.06
CA ALA A 170 -8.93 10.42 10.90
C ALA A 170 -8.64 9.95 12.34
N ALA A 171 -7.85 8.89 12.50
CA ALA A 171 -7.41 8.43 13.81
C ALA A 171 -6.54 9.48 14.53
N SER A 172 -5.56 10.06 13.84
CA SER A 172 -4.64 11.06 14.44
C SER A 172 -5.34 12.33 14.93
N LYS A 173 -6.50 12.66 14.36
CA LYS A 173 -7.31 13.83 14.69
C LYS A 173 -8.59 13.50 15.47
N ASN A 174 -8.75 12.24 15.92
CA ASN A 174 -9.92 11.75 16.65
C ASN A 174 -11.26 12.04 15.94
N LEU A 175 -11.30 11.87 14.61
CA LEU A 175 -12.48 12.17 13.80
C LEU A 175 -13.57 11.10 13.87
N GLY A 176 -13.23 9.89 14.32
CA GLY A 176 -14.14 8.74 14.30
C GLY A 176 -14.44 8.26 12.88
N ALA A 177 -15.66 7.73 12.67
CA ALA A 177 -16.12 7.26 11.37
C ALA A 177 -16.59 8.44 10.49
N PRO A 178 -16.49 8.33 9.14
CA PRO A 178 -17.03 9.35 8.25
C PRO A 178 -18.56 9.45 8.42
N VAL A 179 -19.05 10.68 8.55
CA VAL A 179 -20.50 10.95 8.68
C VAL A 179 -21.21 10.88 7.34
N ALA A 180 -20.50 11.20 6.26
CA ALA A 180 -20.98 11.08 4.90
C ALA A 180 -19.87 10.68 3.94
N GLY A 181 -20.22 10.04 2.82
CA GLY A 181 -19.28 9.78 1.75
C GLY A 181 -19.95 9.51 0.42
N ASN A 182 -19.14 9.44 -0.62
CA ASN A 182 -19.53 9.04 -1.98
C ASN A 182 -18.26 8.65 -2.75
N PHE A 183 -18.38 8.05 -3.93
CA PHE A 183 -17.22 7.77 -4.77
C PHE A 183 -17.64 7.58 -6.23
N PHE A 184 -16.69 7.76 -7.14
CA PHE A 184 -16.81 7.41 -8.56
C PHE A 184 -15.58 6.61 -8.99
N GLN A 185 -15.60 6.10 -10.22
CA GLN A 185 -14.43 5.51 -10.86
C GLN A 185 -13.98 6.35 -12.04
N ALA A 186 -12.69 6.39 -12.34
CA ALA A 186 -12.18 6.97 -13.59
C ALA A 186 -11.04 6.12 -14.15
N GLN A 187 -10.92 6.12 -15.45
CA GLN A 187 -9.77 5.57 -16.20
C GLN A 187 -9.21 6.66 -17.11
N TRP A 188 -8.06 6.40 -17.72
CA TRP A 188 -7.35 7.38 -18.52
C TRP A 188 -8.21 7.95 -19.65
N ASP A 189 -8.13 9.26 -19.84
CA ASP A 189 -8.52 9.98 -21.06
C ASP A 189 -7.41 10.99 -21.44
N GLU A 190 -7.59 11.73 -22.52
CA GLU A 190 -6.59 12.66 -23.04
C GLU A 190 -6.24 13.81 -22.08
N HIS A 191 -7.15 14.20 -21.17
CA HIS A 191 -6.90 15.29 -20.23
C HIS A 191 -5.86 14.92 -19.17
N VAL A 192 -5.66 13.62 -18.89
CA VAL A 192 -4.60 13.17 -17.97
C VAL A 192 -3.23 13.68 -18.42
N GLU A 193 -2.96 13.73 -19.73
CA GLU A 193 -1.70 14.24 -20.27
C GLU A 193 -1.51 15.74 -19.97
N GLU A 194 -2.58 16.53 -20.01
CA GLU A 194 -2.56 17.95 -19.67
C GLU A 194 -2.38 18.15 -18.17
N LEU A 195 -3.08 17.35 -17.36
CA LEU A 195 -2.94 17.34 -15.92
C LEU A 195 -1.48 17.05 -15.54
N MET A 196 -0.88 15.99 -16.07
CA MET A 196 0.52 15.62 -15.79
C MET A 196 1.50 16.75 -16.16
N LYS A 197 1.27 17.47 -17.27
CA LYS A 197 2.07 18.66 -17.64
C LYS A 197 1.90 19.84 -16.67
N SER A 198 0.70 20.00 -16.11
CA SER A 198 0.38 21.11 -15.19
C SER A 198 0.92 20.89 -13.76
N LEU A 199 1.14 19.63 -13.39
CA LEU A 199 1.70 19.24 -12.10
C LEU A 199 3.22 19.49 -12.11
N LYS A 200 3.63 20.60 -11.50
CA LYS A 200 5.02 20.87 -11.10
C LYS A 200 5.45 19.76 -10.13
N HIS A 201 6.24 18.82 -10.62
CA HIS A 201 6.98 17.90 -9.76
C HIS A 201 7.78 18.74 -8.73
N PRO A 202 7.49 18.60 -7.44
CA PRO A 202 8.21 19.34 -6.41
C PRO A 202 9.57 18.69 -6.26
N VAL A 203 10.58 19.37 -6.80
CA VAL A 203 11.98 18.98 -6.80
C VAL A 203 12.24 17.71 -7.64
N ALA A 204 13.13 17.83 -8.63
CA ALA A 204 13.64 16.72 -9.46
C ALA A 204 12.69 16.15 -10.54
N ALA A 205 12.42 16.90 -11.61
CA ALA A 205 12.36 16.23 -12.91
C ALA A 205 13.81 15.92 -13.30
N LEU A 206 14.36 14.84 -12.74
CA LEU A 206 15.59 14.26 -13.23
C LEU A 206 15.30 13.81 -14.67
N GLN A 207 15.86 14.52 -15.64
CA GLN A 207 15.81 14.14 -17.04
C GLN A 207 17.05 13.31 -17.34
N VAL A 208 16.84 12.09 -17.80
CA VAL A 208 17.89 11.23 -18.31
C VAL A 208 17.60 10.97 -19.78
N GLU A 209 18.55 11.24 -20.65
CA GLU A 209 18.45 10.93 -22.07
C GLU A 209 19.58 10.03 -22.51
N TYR A 210 19.28 9.06 -23.36
CA TYR A 210 20.25 8.20 -24.03
C TYR A 210 20.41 8.56 -25.52
N ALA A 211 21.48 8.06 -26.14
CA ALA A 211 21.79 8.32 -27.54
C ALA A 211 20.58 8.02 -28.46
N GLY A 212 20.34 8.92 -29.41
CA GLY A 212 19.14 8.88 -30.27
C GLY A 212 17.95 9.68 -29.73
N GLY A 213 18.11 10.41 -28.61
CA GLY A 213 17.07 11.28 -28.06
C GLY A 213 16.02 10.54 -27.22
N LEU A 214 16.37 9.37 -26.69
CA LEU A 214 15.48 8.58 -25.85
C LEU A 214 15.44 9.20 -24.45
N VAL A 215 14.32 9.81 -24.08
CA VAL A 215 14.07 10.34 -22.73
C VAL A 215 13.57 9.21 -21.82
N VAL A 216 14.12 9.12 -20.60
CA VAL A 216 13.74 8.15 -19.57
C VAL A 216 12.78 8.78 -18.58
N ASP A 217 11.58 8.21 -18.48
CA ASP A 217 10.54 8.57 -17.52
C ASP A 217 10.26 7.40 -16.56
N ASP A 218 9.59 7.69 -15.44
CA ASP A 218 9.27 6.70 -14.40
C ASP A 218 8.37 5.57 -14.95
N GLY A 219 8.93 4.36 -15.05
CA GLY A 219 8.24 3.19 -15.60
C GLY A 219 8.63 2.81 -17.04
N ASN A 220 9.58 3.51 -17.68
CA ASN A 220 10.08 3.13 -19.00
C ASN A 220 10.87 1.81 -18.96
N GLU A 221 10.52 0.86 -19.84
CA GLU A 221 11.31 -0.35 -20.07
C GLU A 221 12.46 -0.02 -21.04
N LEU A 222 13.71 -0.21 -20.60
CA LEU A 222 14.89 0.07 -21.42
C LEU A 222 15.55 -1.25 -21.85
N THR A 223 15.98 -1.30 -23.11
CA THR A 223 16.71 -2.45 -23.66
C THR A 223 18.20 -2.39 -23.27
N PRO A 224 18.88 -3.55 -23.14
CA PRO A 224 20.33 -3.59 -22.91
C PRO A 224 21.15 -2.74 -23.88
N THR A 225 20.73 -2.66 -25.15
CA THR A 225 21.39 -1.86 -26.18
C THR A 225 21.28 -0.35 -25.91
N GLN A 226 20.13 0.12 -25.43
CA GLN A 226 19.90 1.55 -25.13
C GLN A 226 20.77 2.01 -23.95
N VAL A 227 21.01 1.13 -22.98
CA VAL A 227 21.75 1.43 -21.74
C VAL A 227 23.21 0.98 -21.77
N GLN A 228 23.69 0.46 -22.91
CA GLN A 228 25.06 -0.03 -23.08
C GLN A 228 26.11 1.06 -22.81
N HIS A 229 25.76 2.30 -23.14
CA HIS A 229 26.61 3.47 -22.97
C HIS A 229 26.00 4.43 -21.96
N HIS A 230 26.84 5.31 -21.40
CA HIS A 230 26.40 6.35 -20.47
C HIS A 230 25.26 7.20 -21.09
N PRO A 231 24.28 7.66 -20.29
CA PRO A 231 23.31 8.64 -20.75
C PRO A 231 23.98 9.85 -21.42
N THR A 232 23.43 10.35 -22.52
CA THR A 232 23.92 11.55 -23.19
C THR A 232 23.55 12.83 -22.47
N LEU A 233 22.45 12.81 -21.70
CA LEU A 233 22.05 13.92 -20.84
C LEU A 233 21.59 13.38 -19.49
N VAL A 234 22.04 14.02 -18.41
CA VAL A 234 21.45 13.87 -17.09
C VAL A 234 21.35 15.25 -16.47
N THR A 235 20.14 15.75 -16.26
CA THR A 235 19.93 17.11 -15.75
C THR A 235 18.74 17.17 -14.80
N TRP A 236 18.74 18.16 -13.93
CA TRP A 236 17.65 18.46 -13.01
C TRP A 236 17.65 19.95 -12.68
N ALA A 237 16.53 20.43 -12.15
CA ALA A 237 16.47 21.75 -11.54
C ALA A 237 17.20 21.70 -10.19
N ALA A 238 18.33 22.39 -10.09
CA ALA A 238 19.13 22.44 -8.88
C ALA A 238 18.94 23.75 -8.11
N GLU A 239 18.99 23.66 -6.78
CA GLU A 239 19.04 24.83 -5.93
C GLU A 239 20.46 25.43 -5.91
N GLU A 240 20.55 26.77 -5.90
CA GLU A 240 21.82 27.48 -5.85
C GLU A 240 22.61 27.08 -4.59
N GLY A 241 23.86 26.64 -4.78
CA GLY A 241 24.76 26.19 -3.71
C GLY A 241 24.48 24.80 -3.12
N ALA A 242 23.45 24.09 -3.59
CA ALA A 242 23.15 22.73 -3.13
C ALA A 242 24.08 21.69 -3.76
N HIS A 243 24.26 20.56 -3.07
CA HIS A 243 24.97 19.38 -3.59
C HIS A 243 24.01 18.20 -3.68
N TYR A 244 24.21 17.33 -4.67
CA TYR A 244 23.34 16.20 -4.95
C TYR A 244 24.12 14.90 -5.10
N CYS A 245 23.44 13.78 -4.84
CA CYS A 245 23.90 12.45 -5.18
C CYS A 245 22.95 11.80 -6.18
N LEU A 246 23.50 11.33 -7.29
CA LEU A 246 22.79 10.56 -8.31
C LEU A 246 23.17 9.09 -8.19
N ILE A 247 22.17 8.20 -8.22
CA ILE A 247 22.36 6.75 -8.21
C ILE A 247 21.54 6.16 -9.37
N CYS A 248 22.16 5.34 -10.20
CA CYS A 248 21.48 4.49 -11.20
C CYS A 248 21.61 3.03 -10.74
N THR A 249 20.48 2.34 -10.62
CA THR A 249 20.45 0.93 -10.22
C THR A 249 19.54 0.10 -11.13
N ASP A 250 19.92 -1.16 -11.36
CA ASP A 250 19.09 -2.17 -12.03
C ASP A 250 18.42 -3.03 -10.96
N PHE A 251 17.09 -3.01 -10.94
CA PHE A 251 16.26 -3.76 -10.00
C PHE A 251 15.93 -5.18 -10.47
N ASP A 252 16.17 -5.54 -11.74
CA ASP A 252 15.80 -6.84 -12.33
C ASP A 252 16.85 -7.41 -13.32
N PRO A 253 18.12 -7.67 -12.92
CA PRO A 253 19.12 -8.24 -13.82
C PRO A 253 18.91 -9.76 -14.08
N PRO A 254 18.75 -10.23 -15.33
CA PRO A 254 18.62 -11.66 -15.63
C PRO A 254 19.97 -12.40 -15.63
N GLY A 255 20.01 -13.62 -15.07
CA GLY A 255 21.11 -14.57 -15.30
C GLY A 255 22.14 -14.73 -14.17
N LEU A 256 21.78 -14.41 -12.93
CA LEU A 256 22.47 -14.88 -11.73
C LEU A 256 21.58 -15.92 -11.04
N GLU A 257 22.11 -17.12 -10.82
CA GLU A 257 21.41 -18.17 -10.07
C GLU A 257 20.97 -17.63 -8.70
N LEU A 258 19.67 -17.73 -8.45
CA LEU A 258 18.91 -17.03 -7.42
C LEU A 258 19.12 -17.67 -6.03
N GLU A 259 20.15 -17.24 -5.29
CA GLU A 259 20.31 -17.65 -3.88
C GLU A 259 20.05 -16.52 -2.86
N ASP A 260 20.04 -15.24 -3.24
CA ASP A 260 19.76 -14.13 -2.29
C ASP A 260 19.25 -12.85 -3.00
N PRO A 261 17.96 -12.50 -2.91
CA PRO A 261 17.41 -11.30 -3.55
C PRO A 261 17.90 -9.97 -2.96
N ARG A 262 18.56 -9.97 -1.78
CA ARG A 262 19.22 -8.77 -1.24
C ARG A 262 20.57 -8.47 -1.87
N LYS A 263 21.03 -9.31 -2.81
CA LYS A 263 22.30 -9.13 -3.56
C LYS A 263 22.10 -8.62 -5.00
N ASN A 264 20.86 -8.33 -5.41
CA ASN A 264 20.53 -8.11 -6.83
C ASN A 264 20.25 -6.65 -7.23
N GLU A 265 20.52 -5.67 -6.36
CA GLU A 265 20.63 -4.27 -6.79
C GLU A 265 22.04 -4.06 -7.36
N VAL A 266 22.17 -4.03 -8.69
CA VAL A 266 23.42 -3.63 -9.31
C VAL A 266 23.42 -2.11 -9.38
N ILE A 267 24.35 -1.46 -8.68
CA ILE A 267 24.62 -0.04 -8.89
C ILE A 267 25.36 0.07 -10.22
N HIS A 268 24.67 0.60 -11.22
CA HIS A 268 25.22 0.83 -12.54
C HIS A 268 26.01 2.13 -12.61
N TYR A 269 25.67 3.13 -11.78
CA TYR A 269 26.38 4.41 -11.74
C TYR A 269 26.09 5.16 -10.44
N MET A 270 27.10 5.80 -9.86
CA MET A 270 26.90 6.64 -8.67
C MET A 270 27.86 7.82 -8.67
N VAL A 271 27.31 9.02 -8.50
CA VAL A 271 28.06 10.27 -8.37
C VAL A 271 27.57 11.00 -7.13
N GLY A 272 28.47 11.29 -6.20
CA GLY A 272 28.20 12.10 -5.02
C GLY A 272 28.71 13.52 -5.18
N ASN A 273 28.33 14.42 -4.27
CA ASN A 273 28.85 15.79 -4.21
C ASN A 273 28.67 16.60 -5.51
N VAL A 274 27.65 16.31 -6.31
CA VAL A 274 27.38 17.05 -7.54
C VAL A 274 26.96 18.48 -7.18
N PRO A 275 27.73 19.52 -7.57
CA PRO A 275 27.34 20.89 -7.29
C PRO A 275 26.24 21.34 -8.25
N GLY A 276 25.10 21.78 -7.72
CA GLY A 276 23.97 22.17 -8.52
C GLY A 276 23.48 21.03 -9.42
N ASN A 277 23.53 21.21 -10.74
CA ASN A 277 23.21 20.20 -11.76
C ASN A 277 24.42 19.81 -12.62
N ALA A 278 25.63 20.21 -12.22
CA ALA A 278 26.86 19.95 -12.97
C ALA A 278 27.38 18.54 -12.66
N LEU A 279 26.71 17.49 -13.18
CA LEU A 279 27.03 16.08 -12.89
C LEU A 279 28.52 15.75 -13.07
N HIS A 280 29.18 16.35 -14.07
CA HIS A 280 30.60 16.18 -14.36
C HIS A 280 31.54 16.74 -13.29
N ASP A 281 31.08 17.69 -12.49
CA ASP A 281 31.83 18.28 -11.38
C ASP A 281 31.63 17.50 -10.06
N GLY A 282 30.80 16.44 -10.08
CA GLY A 282 30.61 15.53 -8.97
C GLY A 282 31.75 14.52 -8.79
N GLU A 283 31.77 13.89 -7.63
CA GLU A 283 32.72 12.84 -7.27
C GLU A 283 32.14 11.48 -7.68
N VAL A 284 32.75 10.82 -8.68
CA VAL A 284 32.33 9.49 -9.12
C VAL A 284 32.67 8.47 -8.03
N LEU A 285 31.63 7.87 -7.45
CA LEU A 285 31.74 6.85 -6.42
C LEU A 285 31.68 5.44 -7.01
N PHE A 286 30.92 5.28 -8.10
CA PHE A 286 30.88 4.08 -8.93
C PHE A 286 30.84 4.48 -10.40
N GLU A 287 31.80 3.98 -11.18
CA GLU A 287 31.87 4.17 -12.63
C GLU A 287 30.66 3.57 -13.34
N TYR A 288 30.28 4.16 -14.48
CA TYR A 288 29.14 3.66 -15.25
C TYR A 288 29.44 2.27 -15.82
N ILE A 289 28.66 1.28 -15.44
CA ILE A 289 28.70 -0.07 -15.99
C ILE A 289 27.46 -0.22 -16.87
N GLY A 290 27.61 -0.45 -18.17
CA GLY A 290 26.47 -0.73 -19.07
C GLY A 290 25.91 -2.14 -18.87
N ALA A 291 24.71 -2.42 -19.41
CA ALA A 291 24.18 -3.79 -19.46
C ALA A 291 25.18 -4.71 -20.18
N GLY A 292 25.53 -5.84 -19.56
CA GLY A 292 26.49 -6.80 -20.13
C GLY A 292 25.97 -7.46 -21.41
N ALA A 293 26.86 -7.75 -22.36
CA ALA A 293 26.55 -8.37 -23.65
C ALA A 293 26.19 -9.88 -23.57
N ARG A 294 25.44 -10.31 -22.56
CA ARG A 294 24.98 -11.71 -22.45
C ARG A 294 23.73 -11.89 -23.33
N GLN A 295 23.81 -12.75 -24.33
CA GLN A 295 22.62 -13.18 -25.09
C GLN A 295 21.61 -13.82 -24.13
N GLY A 296 20.40 -13.26 -24.06
CA GLY A 296 19.29 -13.79 -23.27
C GLY A 296 18.84 -12.93 -22.08
N THR A 297 19.40 -11.74 -21.86
CA THR A 297 18.86 -10.81 -20.86
C THR A 297 17.67 -10.05 -21.46
N GLY A 298 16.50 -10.17 -20.82
CA GLY A 298 15.27 -9.51 -21.25
C GLY A 298 15.29 -7.99 -21.05
N LEU A 299 14.11 -7.41 -20.83
CA LEU A 299 13.97 -6.00 -20.47
C LEU A 299 14.50 -5.78 -19.05
N HIS A 300 15.21 -4.67 -18.82
CA HIS A 300 15.78 -4.30 -17.53
C HIS A 300 15.07 -3.07 -16.98
N LYS A 301 14.95 -3.00 -15.64
CA LYS A 301 14.33 -1.85 -14.98
C LYS A 301 15.39 -1.00 -14.29
N TYR A 302 15.80 0.05 -14.98
CA TYR A 302 16.72 1.04 -14.45
C TYR A 302 15.96 2.09 -13.63
N VAL A 303 16.42 2.31 -12.41
CA VAL A 303 15.90 3.35 -11.52
C VAL A 303 17.00 4.37 -11.28
N PHE A 304 16.71 5.63 -11.61
CA PHE A 304 17.56 6.76 -11.27
C PHE A 304 17.02 7.47 -10.05
N LEU A 305 17.85 7.60 -9.03
CA LEU A 305 17.53 8.25 -7.77
C LEU A 305 18.40 9.50 -7.65
N LEU A 306 17.76 10.65 -7.40
CA LEU A 306 18.45 11.90 -7.14
C LEU A 306 18.14 12.37 -5.71
N TYR A 307 19.18 12.52 -4.92
CA TYR A 307 19.08 12.97 -3.53
C TYR A 307 19.79 14.31 -3.35
N LYS A 308 19.10 15.29 -2.77
CA LYS A 308 19.75 16.52 -2.27
C LYS A 308 20.52 16.17 -1.01
N GLN A 309 21.81 16.45 -0.98
CA GLN A 309 22.66 16.25 0.19
C GLN A 309 22.49 17.44 1.16
N PRO A 310 22.60 17.21 2.48
CA PRO A 310 22.58 18.29 3.48
C PRO A 310 23.79 19.23 3.39
N GLY A 311 24.78 18.88 2.56
CA GLY A 311 26.02 19.61 2.29
C GLY A 311 27.02 18.70 1.56
N LYS A 312 28.23 19.19 1.30
CA LYS A 312 29.31 18.37 0.74
C LYS A 312 29.71 17.27 1.73
N ILE A 313 29.69 16.02 1.29
CA ILE A 313 30.03 14.84 2.11
C ILE A 313 31.47 14.44 1.83
N ASN A 314 32.23 14.05 2.86
CA ASN A 314 33.57 13.49 2.66
C ASN A 314 33.47 11.96 2.45
N PHE A 315 33.62 11.51 1.20
CA PHE A 315 33.62 10.10 0.82
C PHE A 315 35.05 9.53 0.86
N ASN A 316 35.69 9.43 2.04
CA ASN A 316 37.00 8.78 2.14
C ASN A 316 36.97 7.37 1.51
N GLN A 317 37.86 7.11 0.54
CA GLN A 317 37.93 5.89 -0.29
C GLN A 317 38.05 4.58 0.52
N GLU A 318 38.48 4.63 1.79
CA GLU A 318 38.54 3.45 2.67
C GLU A 318 37.18 2.97 3.22
N ARG A 319 36.10 3.78 3.16
CA ARG A 319 34.76 3.36 3.63
C ARG A 319 33.97 2.61 2.56
N VAL A 320 34.20 2.88 1.28
CA VAL A 320 33.48 2.23 0.16
C VAL A 320 33.96 0.79 -0.04
N SER A 321 35.26 0.52 0.14
CA SER A 321 35.82 -0.85 0.07
C SER A 321 35.40 -1.74 1.27
N LYS A 322 35.04 -1.15 2.42
CA LYS A 322 34.57 -1.88 3.61
C LYS A 322 33.09 -2.30 3.54
N ILE A 323 32.29 -1.73 2.64
CA ILE A 323 30.90 -2.17 2.39
C ILE A 323 30.89 -3.58 1.77
N LEU A 324 31.98 -4.00 1.09
CA LEU A 324 32.07 -5.30 0.39
C LEU A 324 32.69 -6.45 1.22
N VAL A 325 33.27 -6.20 2.40
CA VAL A 325 34.03 -7.24 3.15
C VAL A 325 33.40 -7.63 4.50
N SER A 326 32.40 -6.91 5.00
CA SER A 326 31.74 -7.27 6.28
C SER A 326 30.69 -8.39 6.17
N SER A 327 30.67 -9.14 5.06
CA SER A 327 30.03 -10.45 4.96
C SER A 327 30.85 -11.52 5.70
N LYS A 328 31.03 -11.35 7.01
CA LYS A 328 31.35 -12.45 7.95
C LYS A 328 31.18 -11.97 9.39
N THR A 329 30.31 -12.70 10.08
CA THR A 329 30.11 -12.82 11.54
C THR A 329 29.41 -11.69 12.32
N SER A 330 28.27 -12.12 12.86
CA SER A 330 27.52 -11.71 14.05
C SER A 330 26.82 -10.35 14.13
N SER A 331 25.50 -10.46 14.03
CA SER A 331 24.50 -10.02 15.02
C SER A 331 23.98 -8.58 14.99
N SER A 332 22.67 -8.54 14.71
CA SER A 332 21.65 -7.53 15.01
C SER A 332 21.69 -6.20 14.25
N THR A 333 21.04 -6.21 13.08
CA THR A 333 20.41 -5.02 12.51
C THR A 333 18.97 -5.36 12.18
N SER A 334 18.05 -4.56 12.72
CA SER A 334 16.60 -4.66 12.58
C SER A 334 16.19 -4.65 11.11
N THR A 335 15.71 -5.80 10.61
CA THR A 335 15.15 -5.95 9.26
C THR A 335 13.79 -5.27 9.24
N PHE A 336 13.68 -4.07 8.68
CA PHE A 336 12.37 -3.49 8.37
C PHE A 336 11.68 -4.38 7.34
N ILE A 337 10.54 -4.96 7.72
CA ILE A 337 9.69 -5.75 6.82
C ILE A 337 8.91 -4.76 5.96
N ASN A 338 8.95 -4.92 4.64
CA ASN A 338 8.26 -4.01 3.73
C ASN A 338 6.82 -4.49 3.48
N MET A 339 6.02 -4.51 4.54
CA MET A 339 4.59 -4.87 4.46
C MET A 339 3.80 -3.88 3.59
N GLU A 340 4.24 -2.63 3.52
CA GLU A 340 3.72 -1.58 2.66
C GLU A 340 3.89 -1.93 1.17
N ALA A 341 5.09 -2.37 0.74
CA ALA A 341 5.32 -2.72 -0.66
C ALA A 341 4.46 -3.88 -1.16
N HIS A 342 4.10 -4.82 -0.28
CA HIS A 342 3.19 -5.90 -0.60
C HIS A 342 1.71 -5.54 -0.40
N GLY A 343 1.40 -4.30 -0.04
CA GLY A 343 0.06 -3.80 0.23
C GLY A 343 -0.59 -4.38 1.48
N VAL A 344 0.14 -5.14 2.31
CA VAL A 344 -0.37 -5.67 3.59
C VAL A 344 -0.79 -4.52 4.51
N VAL A 345 -0.02 -3.44 4.47
CA VAL A 345 -0.44 -2.10 4.90
C VAL A 345 -0.92 -1.35 3.64
N PRO A 346 -2.15 -0.82 3.60
CA PRO A 346 -3.18 -0.80 4.64
C PRO A 346 -4.17 -1.99 4.61
N ASP A 347 -4.02 -2.96 3.69
CA ASP A 347 -5.08 -3.94 3.37
C ASP A 347 -5.62 -4.73 4.56
N ILE A 348 -4.76 -5.17 5.47
CA ILE A 348 -5.17 -5.97 6.65
C ILE A 348 -4.76 -5.36 7.98
N ILE A 349 -3.72 -4.51 7.98
CA ILE A 349 -3.23 -3.80 9.17
C ILE A 349 -2.90 -2.34 8.83
N ASP A 350 -2.95 -1.46 9.83
CA ASP A 350 -2.69 -0.03 9.62
C ASP A 350 -1.21 0.32 9.67
N VAL A 351 -0.47 -0.37 10.52
CA VAL A 351 0.93 -0.04 10.81
C VAL A 351 1.73 -1.32 10.73
N ALA A 352 2.79 -1.32 9.93
CA ALA A 352 3.71 -2.44 9.90
C ALA A 352 4.33 -2.63 11.31
N PRO A 353 4.34 -3.86 11.84
CA PRO A 353 4.94 -4.14 13.12
C PRO A 353 6.45 -3.86 13.08
N ALA A 354 6.99 -3.31 14.17
CA ALA A 354 8.43 -3.06 14.29
C ALA A 354 9.25 -4.35 14.40
N GLY A 355 8.65 -5.43 14.94
CA GLY A 355 9.30 -6.73 15.09
C GLY A 355 9.09 -7.66 13.88
N THR A 356 9.99 -8.63 13.74
CA THR A 356 9.87 -9.70 12.74
C THR A 356 9.46 -11.01 13.39
N VAL A 357 8.42 -11.66 12.84
CA VAL A 357 8.14 -13.06 13.16
C VAL A 357 8.95 -13.96 12.22
N LYS A 358 9.78 -14.82 12.82
CA LYS A 358 10.61 -15.80 12.11
C LYS A 358 9.79 -17.09 11.97
N VAL A 359 9.51 -17.48 10.73
CA VAL A 359 8.73 -18.67 10.40
C VAL A 359 9.60 -19.59 9.55
N ALA A 360 9.86 -20.80 10.04
CA ALA A 360 10.67 -21.80 9.33
C ALA A 360 9.90 -23.11 9.20
N TYR A 361 9.76 -23.58 7.97
CA TYR A 361 9.01 -24.79 7.62
C TYR A 361 9.88 -26.04 7.67
N PRO A 362 9.30 -27.22 7.98
CA PRO A 362 10.02 -28.50 7.97
C PRO A 362 10.69 -28.85 6.63
N SER A 363 10.21 -28.27 5.52
CA SER A 363 10.82 -28.40 4.20
C SER A 363 12.19 -27.72 4.05
N GLY A 364 12.60 -26.92 5.04
CA GLY A 364 13.86 -26.17 5.04
C GLY A 364 13.74 -24.73 4.54
N VAL A 365 12.57 -24.31 4.05
CA VAL A 365 12.33 -22.91 3.66
C VAL A 365 11.91 -22.06 4.85
N ALA A 366 12.21 -20.77 4.79
CA ALA A 366 11.75 -19.79 5.77
C ALA A 366 10.99 -18.67 5.06
N VAL A 367 10.06 -18.06 5.79
CA VAL A 367 9.33 -16.88 5.33
C VAL A 367 10.28 -15.68 5.33
N ASP A 368 10.41 -15.03 4.17
CA ASP A 368 11.33 -13.92 3.96
C ASP A 368 10.66 -12.83 3.11
N ASN A 369 10.02 -11.86 3.78
CA ASN A 369 9.58 -10.58 3.24
C ASN A 369 8.92 -10.65 1.84
N GLY A 370 7.89 -11.48 1.69
CA GLY A 370 7.09 -11.58 0.48
C GLY A 370 7.65 -12.50 -0.60
N LYS A 371 8.77 -13.19 -0.35
CA LYS A 371 9.30 -14.23 -1.24
C LYS A 371 8.22 -15.26 -1.59
N GLU A 372 8.23 -15.71 -2.83
CA GLU A 372 7.36 -16.81 -3.27
C GLU A 372 7.82 -18.13 -2.66
N LEU A 373 6.90 -18.84 -2.01
CA LEU A 373 7.04 -20.22 -1.54
C LEU A 373 5.93 -21.06 -2.17
N THR A 374 6.17 -22.35 -2.39
CA THR A 374 5.13 -23.22 -2.97
C THR A 374 4.22 -23.80 -1.90
N PRO A 375 2.92 -24.04 -2.19
CA PRO A 375 2.03 -24.76 -1.27
C PRO A 375 2.61 -26.07 -0.73
N ARG A 376 3.35 -26.83 -1.57
CA ARG A 376 4.06 -28.03 -1.15
C ARG A 376 5.18 -27.77 -0.13
N GLN A 377 5.93 -26.68 -0.25
CA GLN A 377 6.97 -26.31 0.71
C GLN A 377 6.39 -25.90 2.06
N VAL A 378 5.21 -25.29 2.06
CA VAL A 378 4.54 -24.76 3.26
C VAL A 378 3.39 -25.65 3.75
N LYS A 379 3.35 -26.91 3.34
CA LYS A 379 2.23 -27.81 3.67
C LYS A 379 2.14 -28.19 5.15
N ASP A 380 3.29 -28.26 5.83
CA ASP A 380 3.43 -28.73 7.21
C ASP A 380 3.59 -27.54 8.16
N GLN A 381 3.04 -27.65 9.37
CA GLN A 381 3.08 -26.56 10.37
C GLN A 381 4.53 -26.09 10.63
N PRO A 382 4.81 -24.78 10.55
CA PRO A 382 6.14 -24.26 10.77
C PRO A 382 6.49 -24.08 12.25
N SER A 383 7.78 -23.95 12.52
CA SER A 383 8.27 -23.31 13.73
C SER A 383 8.15 -21.79 13.60
N VAL A 384 7.69 -21.13 14.66
CA VAL A 384 7.40 -19.69 14.66
C VAL A 384 7.96 -19.07 15.92
N THR A 385 8.77 -18.03 15.78
CA THR A 385 9.40 -17.32 16.91
C THR A 385 9.43 -15.81 16.67
N TRP A 386 9.39 -15.03 17.74
CA TRP A 386 9.52 -13.57 17.74
C TRP A 386 10.17 -13.13 19.05
N ASP A 387 10.53 -11.85 19.11
CA ASP A 387 11.03 -11.22 20.33
C ASP A 387 9.84 -10.96 21.26
N ALA A 388 9.78 -11.75 22.35
CA ALA A 388 8.69 -11.74 23.31
C ALA A 388 9.14 -11.12 24.65
N GLU A 389 8.22 -10.39 25.27
CA GLU A 389 8.38 -9.87 26.62
C GLU A 389 8.11 -10.99 27.63
N ASP A 390 8.92 -11.04 28.69
CA ASP A 390 8.79 -12.06 29.72
C ASP A 390 7.45 -11.95 30.46
N GLY A 391 6.82 -13.08 30.73
CA GLY A 391 5.50 -13.16 31.36
C GLY A 391 4.31 -12.66 30.51
N ALA A 392 4.51 -12.18 29.28
CA ALA A 392 3.43 -11.74 28.41
C ALA A 392 2.78 -12.89 27.63
N PHE A 393 1.51 -12.68 27.24
CA PHE A 393 0.77 -13.58 26.37
C PHE A 393 0.61 -12.99 24.97
N TYR A 394 0.60 -13.84 23.96
CA TYR A 394 0.52 -13.42 22.56
C TYR A 394 -0.56 -14.18 21.78
N LEU A 395 -1.11 -13.50 20.78
CA LEU A 395 -1.90 -14.09 19.70
C LEU A 395 -1.02 -14.18 18.45
N VAL A 396 -0.96 -15.35 17.83
CA VAL A 396 -0.28 -15.59 16.56
C VAL A 396 -1.32 -15.93 15.50
N VAL A 397 -1.26 -15.26 14.36
CA VAL A 397 -2.22 -15.42 13.25
C VAL A 397 -1.48 -15.55 11.92
N MET A 398 -1.96 -16.47 11.06
CA MET A 398 -1.65 -16.52 9.64
C MET A 398 -2.94 -16.34 8.84
N THR A 399 -2.97 -15.35 7.94
CA THR A 399 -4.19 -14.96 7.19
C THR A 399 -3.87 -14.69 5.71
N ASP A 400 -4.82 -14.99 4.82
CA ASP A 400 -4.76 -14.74 3.37
C ASP A 400 -5.84 -13.71 2.97
N PRO A 401 -5.46 -12.47 2.61
CA PRO A 401 -6.39 -11.43 2.19
C PRO A 401 -6.84 -11.53 0.73
N ASP A 402 -6.27 -12.44 -0.04
CA ASP A 402 -6.40 -12.47 -1.49
C ASP A 402 -7.38 -13.55 -1.96
N ALA A 403 -8.14 -14.20 -1.08
CA ALA A 403 -9.07 -15.24 -1.50
C ALA A 403 -10.39 -14.69 -2.10
N PRO A 404 -10.92 -15.28 -3.20
CA PRO A 404 -10.36 -16.36 -4.00
C PRO A 404 -9.24 -15.94 -4.96
N SER A 405 -9.16 -14.67 -5.35
CA SER A 405 -8.00 -14.08 -6.05
C SER A 405 -7.78 -12.63 -5.59
N ARG A 406 -6.55 -12.14 -5.66
CA ARG A 406 -6.20 -10.76 -5.27
C ARG A 406 -7.01 -9.71 -6.06
N GLU A 407 -7.32 -9.99 -7.31
CA GLU A 407 -8.14 -9.13 -8.18
C GLU A 407 -9.61 -9.08 -7.74
N ASN A 408 -10.15 -10.17 -7.19
CA ASN A 408 -11.54 -10.26 -6.76
C ASN A 408 -11.67 -10.98 -5.40
N PRO A 409 -11.23 -10.37 -4.30
CA PRO A 409 -11.02 -11.04 -3.01
C PRO A 409 -12.32 -11.14 -2.18
N THR A 410 -13.37 -11.71 -2.79
CA THR A 410 -14.74 -11.85 -2.20
C THR A 410 -14.82 -12.73 -0.95
N LYS A 411 -13.77 -13.49 -0.63
CA LYS A 411 -13.70 -14.38 0.54
C LYS A 411 -12.67 -13.92 1.56
N ARG A 412 -12.11 -12.72 1.40
CA ARG A 412 -11.08 -12.18 2.28
C ARG A 412 -11.61 -11.93 3.69
N GLU A 413 -10.82 -12.16 4.72
CA GLU A 413 -9.56 -12.90 4.74
C GLU A 413 -9.84 -14.40 4.98
N VAL A 414 -8.94 -15.28 4.53
CA VAL A 414 -8.97 -16.70 4.89
C VAL A 414 -8.00 -16.96 6.04
N LEU A 415 -8.52 -17.45 7.15
CA LEU A 415 -7.75 -17.76 8.34
C LEU A 415 -7.06 -19.12 8.21
N HIS A 416 -5.73 -19.11 8.11
CA HIS A 416 -4.91 -20.31 7.95
C HIS A 416 -4.43 -20.87 9.29
N TYR A 417 -4.13 -20.02 10.27
CA TYR A 417 -3.68 -20.45 11.58
C TYR A 417 -4.00 -19.40 12.64
N MET A 418 -4.40 -19.83 13.85
CA MET A 418 -4.62 -18.94 14.98
C MET A 418 -4.35 -19.64 16.31
N VAL A 419 -3.42 -19.09 17.09
CA VAL A 419 -3.10 -19.56 18.44
C VAL A 419 -3.12 -18.38 19.38
N GLY A 420 -4.00 -18.44 20.40
CA GLY A 420 -4.08 -17.44 21.45
C GLY A 420 -3.34 -17.86 22.70
N ASN A 421 -3.19 -16.95 23.66
CA ASN A 421 -2.58 -17.23 24.97
C ASN A 421 -1.20 -17.90 24.89
N VAL A 422 -0.40 -17.59 23.87
CA VAL A 422 0.98 -18.11 23.76
C VAL A 422 1.84 -17.43 24.83
N PRO A 423 2.41 -18.16 25.81
CA PRO A 423 3.29 -17.56 26.81
C PRO A 423 4.67 -17.29 26.21
N GLY A 424 5.10 -16.04 26.22
CA GLY A 424 6.34 -15.63 25.56
C GLY A 424 6.29 -15.94 24.06
N ASN A 425 7.20 -16.78 23.56
CA ASN A 425 7.21 -17.24 22.17
C ASN A 425 7.04 -18.77 22.05
N ASP A 426 6.59 -19.45 23.10
CA ASP A 426 6.40 -20.90 23.11
C ASP A 426 5.00 -21.28 22.62
N ILE A 427 4.82 -21.29 21.29
CA ILE A 427 3.54 -21.64 20.63
C ILE A 427 2.97 -22.97 21.12
N SER A 428 3.82 -23.93 21.51
CA SER A 428 3.35 -25.25 21.96
C SER A 428 2.49 -25.20 23.23
N LYS A 429 2.57 -24.11 23.99
CA LYS A 429 1.79 -23.86 25.21
C LYS A 429 0.58 -22.94 25.00
N GLY A 430 0.34 -22.49 23.77
CA GLY A 430 -0.81 -21.65 23.43
C GLY A 430 -2.09 -22.45 23.22
N ASP A 431 -3.21 -21.73 23.25
CA ASP A 431 -4.54 -22.25 22.92
C ASP A 431 -4.72 -22.23 21.40
N VAL A 432 -4.59 -23.38 20.74
CA VAL A 432 -4.82 -23.50 19.28
C VAL A 432 -6.30 -23.34 19.00
N LEU A 433 -6.68 -22.22 18.36
CA LEU A 433 -8.07 -21.89 18.00
C LEU A 433 -8.40 -22.42 16.60
N PHE A 434 -7.48 -22.21 15.67
CA PHE A 434 -7.53 -22.75 14.31
C PHE A 434 -6.21 -23.45 14.04
N GLU A 435 -6.26 -24.77 13.83
CA GLU A 435 -5.10 -25.57 13.46
C GLU A 435 -4.52 -25.10 12.12
N TYR A 436 -3.22 -25.33 11.94
CA TYR A 436 -2.47 -24.88 10.78
C TYR A 436 -3.03 -25.51 9.50
N LEU A 437 -3.42 -24.66 8.56
CA LEU A 437 -3.79 -25.03 7.21
C LEU A 437 -2.78 -24.39 6.26
N GLY A 438 -2.10 -25.21 5.46
CA GLY A 438 -1.13 -24.73 4.46
C GLY A 438 -1.76 -23.85 3.38
N SER A 439 -0.92 -23.23 2.55
CA SER A 439 -1.35 -22.42 1.42
C SER A 439 -2.16 -23.23 0.42
N GLY A 440 -3.22 -22.64 -0.13
CA GLY A 440 -4.21 -23.34 -0.94
C GLY A 440 -4.83 -22.48 -2.03
N ALA A 441 -4.06 -21.54 -2.58
CA ALA A 441 -4.48 -20.66 -3.67
C ALA A 441 -5.06 -21.49 -4.84
N PRO A 442 -6.27 -21.20 -5.33
CA PRO A 442 -6.87 -21.93 -6.44
C PRO A 442 -6.06 -21.82 -7.74
N GLU A 443 -6.24 -22.78 -8.64
CA GLU A 443 -5.61 -22.73 -9.96
C GLU A 443 -6.07 -21.50 -10.74
N GLY A 444 -5.11 -20.78 -11.35
CA GLY A 444 -5.40 -19.59 -12.16
C GLY A 444 -5.71 -18.30 -11.40
N THR A 445 -5.57 -18.26 -10.06
CA THR A 445 -5.83 -17.03 -9.27
C THR A 445 -4.58 -16.21 -8.96
N GLY A 446 -3.41 -16.68 -9.41
CA GLY A 446 -2.13 -16.01 -9.22
C GLY A 446 -1.59 -16.12 -7.79
N LEU A 447 -0.71 -15.18 -7.43
CA LEU A 447 -0.07 -15.13 -6.11
C LEU A 447 -1.04 -14.58 -5.05
N HIS A 448 -1.18 -15.33 -3.96
CA HIS A 448 -1.83 -14.90 -2.73
C HIS A 448 -0.78 -14.55 -1.68
N ARG A 449 -1.05 -13.51 -0.88
CA ARG A 449 -0.24 -13.10 0.26
C ARG A 449 -0.63 -13.91 1.49
N TYR A 450 0.33 -14.56 2.12
CA TYR A 450 0.13 -15.24 3.39
C TYR A 450 0.86 -14.48 4.48
N VAL A 451 0.09 -13.76 5.30
CA VAL A 451 0.63 -12.81 6.27
C VAL A 451 0.61 -13.41 7.66
N TRP A 452 1.77 -13.40 8.31
CA TRP A 452 1.96 -13.73 9.71
C TRP A 452 1.94 -12.47 10.55
N LEU A 453 1.12 -12.47 11.61
CA LEU A 453 1.00 -11.37 12.55
C LEU A 453 1.04 -11.90 13.98
N VAL A 454 1.70 -11.16 14.87
CA VAL A 454 1.77 -11.43 16.30
C VAL A 454 1.28 -10.21 17.05
N TYR A 455 0.33 -10.40 17.96
CA TYR A 455 -0.20 -9.35 18.83
C TYR A 455 0.12 -9.67 20.29
N LYS A 456 0.58 -8.67 21.05
CA LYS A 456 0.68 -8.78 22.50
C LYS A 456 -0.73 -8.68 23.09
N GLN A 457 -1.11 -9.65 23.90
CA GLN A 457 -2.39 -9.60 24.61
C GLN A 457 -2.27 -8.75 25.88
N PRO A 458 -3.32 -8.01 26.27
CA PRO A 458 -3.32 -7.25 27.52
C PRO A 458 -3.27 -8.16 28.76
N ALA A 459 -3.82 -9.37 28.64
CA ALA A 459 -3.81 -10.42 29.64
C ALA A 459 -4.05 -11.78 28.95
N ARG A 460 -4.12 -12.86 29.73
CA ARG A 460 -4.69 -14.13 29.23
C ARG A 460 -6.16 -13.91 28.87
N ILE A 461 -6.58 -14.36 27.69
CA ILE A 461 -7.93 -14.17 27.13
C ILE A 461 -8.70 -15.48 27.19
N GLU A 462 -9.96 -15.44 27.59
CA GLU A 462 -10.84 -16.60 27.42
C GLU A 462 -11.40 -16.66 25.98
N PHE A 463 -11.05 -17.72 25.26
CA PHE A 463 -11.52 -17.96 23.90
C PHE A 463 -12.69 -18.94 23.90
N ASN A 464 -13.90 -18.39 23.79
CA ASN A 464 -15.14 -19.15 23.69
C ASN A 464 -15.42 -19.69 22.28
N GLN A 465 -14.54 -19.42 21.32
CA GLN A 465 -14.67 -19.90 19.95
C GLN A 465 -14.44 -21.42 19.86
N GLU A 466 -15.13 -22.07 18.91
CA GLU A 466 -14.90 -23.47 18.58
C GLU A 466 -13.45 -23.70 18.11
N ARG A 467 -12.89 -24.86 18.45
CA ARG A 467 -11.56 -25.27 17.97
C ARG A 467 -11.70 -25.91 16.60
N VAL A 468 -11.04 -25.33 15.60
CA VAL A 468 -11.24 -25.68 14.19
C VAL A 468 -10.04 -26.47 13.69
N SER A 469 -10.28 -27.69 13.20
CA SER A 469 -9.21 -28.56 12.69
C SER A 469 -8.64 -28.10 11.36
N CYS A 470 -7.45 -28.59 11.00
CA CYS A 470 -6.82 -28.34 9.70
C CYS A 470 -7.58 -28.98 8.52
N ARG A 471 -8.57 -29.84 8.80
CA ARG A 471 -9.44 -30.46 7.78
C ARG A 471 -10.78 -29.76 7.63
N SER A 472 -11.02 -28.66 8.35
CA SER A 472 -12.29 -27.92 8.33
C SER A 472 -12.15 -26.58 7.63
N ARG A 473 -13.16 -26.20 6.83
CA ARG A 473 -13.26 -24.86 6.22
C ARG A 473 -14.14 -23.92 7.04
N LYS A 474 -14.93 -24.46 7.97
CA LYS A 474 -15.83 -23.72 8.85
C LYS A 474 -15.10 -22.58 9.56
N GLY A 475 -15.67 -21.38 9.46
CA GLY A 475 -15.18 -20.19 10.16
C GLY A 475 -13.85 -19.62 9.66
N ARG A 476 -13.26 -20.17 8.58
CA ARG A 476 -12.00 -19.65 8.02
C ARG A 476 -12.19 -18.51 7.03
N LEU A 477 -13.29 -18.51 6.26
CA LEU A 477 -13.56 -17.50 5.22
C LEU A 477 -14.15 -16.22 5.81
N ASN A 478 -13.96 -15.09 5.13
CA ASN A 478 -14.49 -13.78 5.55
C ASN A 478 -14.03 -13.34 6.94
N PHE A 479 -12.85 -13.82 7.36
CA PHE A 479 -12.21 -13.41 8.59
C PHE A 479 -11.71 -11.97 8.48
N SER A 480 -11.55 -11.27 9.60
CA SER A 480 -10.90 -9.97 9.63
C SER A 480 -10.04 -9.86 10.88
N ILE A 481 -8.72 -9.88 10.70
CA ILE A 481 -7.79 -9.75 11.83
C ILE A 481 -7.97 -8.42 12.55
N ARG A 482 -8.29 -7.37 11.78
CA ARG A 482 -8.59 -6.03 12.28
C ARG A 482 -9.79 -6.03 13.25
N LYS A 483 -10.92 -6.61 12.85
CA LYS A 483 -12.10 -6.71 13.73
C LYS A 483 -11.81 -7.55 14.97
N PHE A 484 -11.14 -8.69 14.78
CA PHE A 484 -10.76 -9.57 15.89
C PHE A 484 -9.85 -8.87 16.91
N ALA A 485 -8.84 -8.14 16.43
CA ALA A 485 -7.92 -7.38 17.27
C ALA A 485 -8.62 -6.26 18.04
N ALA A 486 -9.58 -5.57 17.41
CA ALA A 486 -10.39 -4.55 18.08
C ALA A 486 -11.30 -5.17 19.16
N GLU A 487 -12.03 -6.24 18.84
CA GLU A 487 -12.91 -6.95 19.79
C GLU A 487 -12.15 -7.47 21.01
N LYS A 488 -10.90 -7.91 20.82
CA LYS A 488 -10.04 -8.45 21.87
C LYS A 488 -9.08 -7.42 22.48
N GLN A 489 -9.18 -6.15 22.09
CA GLN A 489 -8.36 -5.05 22.59
C GLN A 489 -6.85 -5.33 22.49
N LEU A 490 -6.42 -5.91 21.37
CA LEU A 490 -5.03 -6.32 21.15
C LEU A 490 -4.11 -5.18 20.71
N GLY A 491 -4.67 -4.05 20.28
CA GLY A 491 -3.89 -2.94 19.72
C GLY A 491 -3.28 -3.28 18.36
N GLN A 492 -2.06 -2.81 18.13
CA GLN A 492 -1.31 -3.04 16.88
C GLN A 492 -0.46 -4.32 16.96
N PRO A 493 -0.16 -4.99 15.83
CA PRO A 493 0.74 -6.12 15.83
C PRO A 493 2.14 -5.67 16.29
N VAL A 494 2.80 -6.52 17.07
CA VAL A 494 4.16 -6.29 17.58
C VAL A 494 5.22 -6.92 16.68
N ALA A 495 4.87 -7.99 15.98
CA ALA A 495 5.74 -8.63 15.00
C ALA A 495 4.92 -9.13 13.80
N GLY A 496 5.57 -9.21 12.63
CA GLY A 496 4.93 -9.78 11.45
C GLY A 496 5.95 -10.24 10.41
N ASN A 497 5.48 -10.90 9.36
CA ASN A 497 6.23 -11.30 8.17
C ASN A 497 5.22 -11.79 7.11
N LEU A 498 5.64 -12.00 5.86
CA LEU A 498 4.77 -12.58 4.85
C LEU A 498 5.55 -13.38 3.81
N PHE A 499 4.85 -14.26 3.11
CA PHE A 499 5.30 -14.86 1.85
C PHE A 499 4.17 -14.81 0.84
N GLN A 500 4.46 -15.10 -0.41
CA GLN A 500 3.45 -15.26 -1.46
C GLN A 500 3.41 -16.71 -1.93
N ALA A 501 2.24 -17.23 -2.30
CA ALA A 501 2.13 -18.54 -2.93
C ALA A 501 1.00 -18.56 -3.95
N GLN A 502 1.23 -19.26 -5.05
CA GLN A 502 0.24 -19.57 -6.07
C GLN A 502 0.04 -21.09 -6.15
N TRP A 503 -0.90 -21.53 -6.98
CA TRP A 503 -1.22 -22.93 -7.14
C TRP A 503 0.00 -23.81 -7.48
N ASP A 504 0.05 -25.00 -6.90
CA ASP A 504 0.89 -26.10 -7.33
C ASP A 504 0.11 -27.44 -7.25
N ASP A 505 0.77 -28.53 -7.61
CA ASP A 505 0.20 -29.88 -7.64
C ASP A 505 -0.19 -30.45 -6.25
N TYR A 506 0.18 -29.79 -5.15
CA TYR A 506 -0.24 -30.17 -3.80
C TYR A 506 -1.62 -29.60 -3.44
N VAL A 507 -2.06 -28.49 -4.06
CA VAL A 507 -3.35 -27.85 -3.73
C VAL A 507 -4.55 -28.81 -3.90
N PRO A 508 -4.67 -29.62 -4.97
CA PRO A 508 -5.74 -30.62 -5.06
C PRO A 508 -5.71 -31.66 -3.93
N ILE A 509 -4.51 -32.05 -3.47
CA ILE A 509 -4.33 -33.00 -2.35
C ILE A 509 -4.80 -32.36 -1.05
N LEU A 510 -4.44 -31.10 -0.82
CA LEU A 510 -4.91 -30.31 0.33
C LEU A 510 -6.44 -30.23 0.35
N GLN A 511 -7.06 -29.93 -0.79
CA GLN A 511 -8.51 -29.82 -0.92
C GLN A 511 -9.24 -31.16 -0.69
N ALA A 512 -8.67 -32.27 -1.17
CA ALA A 512 -9.24 -33.60 -0.97
C ALA A 512 -9.19 -34.09 0.48
N ASN A 513 -8.26 -33.55 1.29
CA ASN A 513 -8.13 -33.87 2.72
C ASN A 513 -9.08 -33.06 3.62
N MET A 514 -9.83 -32.11 3.06
CA MET A 514 -10.87 -31.37 3.78
C MET A 514 -12.10 -32.24 4.02
N LEU A 515 -12.70 -32.10 5.20
CA LEU A 515 -13.99 -32.67 5.52
C LEU A 515 -15.05 -32.05 4.60
N VAL A 516 -16.01 -32.87 4.18
CA VAL A 516 -17.24 -32.40 3.54
C VAL A 516 -18.09 -31.83 4.66
N GLU A 517 -18.22 -30.50 4.71
CA GLU A 517 -18.98 -29.76 5.73
C GLU A 517 -20.26 -29.18 5.17
#